data_AF-A0A535A0F3-F1
#
_entry.id   AF-A0A535A0F3-F1
#
_cell.length_a   1.000
_cell.length_b   1.000
_cell.length_c   1.000
_cell.angle_alpha   90.00
_cell.angle_beta   90.00
_cell.angle_gamma   90.00
#
_symmetry.space_group_name_H-M   'P 1'
#
loop_
_entity.id
_entity.type
_entity.pdbx_description
1 polymer ?
#
loop_
_entity_poly.entity_id
_entity_poly.type
_entity_poly.pdbx_seq_one_letter_code
_entity_poly.pdbx_strand_id
1 'polypeptide(L)'
;MYFVTSKRAGYALFSMTPSERAAIGVTDDQKRVHVLERVGAEWRVYKDWPVEEHSHTELMTRLALLEEPPTAAELVRLATGG
;
A
#
# COMPACT_ATOMS: atom_id res chain seq x y z
N MET A 1 1.77 -8.77 5.69
CA MET A 1 2.04 -7.32 5.82
C MET A 1 2.48 -7.02 7.24
N TYR A 2 3.44 -6.11 7.44
CA TYR A 2 3.73 -5.54 8.77
C TYR A 2 3.04 -4.19 8.89
N PHE A 3 2.41 -3.94 10.05
CA PHE A 3 1.92 -2.61 10.40
C PHE A 3 3.11 -1.71 10.69
N VAL A 4 3.24 -0.64 9.93
CA VAL A 4 4.28 0.37 10.14
C VAL A 4 3.65 1.73 9.93
N THR A 5 3.68 2.58 10.95
CA THR A 5 3.32 3.98 10.81
C THR A 5 4.60 4.79 10.63
N SER A 6 4.95 5.11 9.39
CA SER A 6 6.09 5.98 9.07
C SER A 6 5.59 7.21 8.33
N LYS A 7 5.79 8.39 8.91
CA LYS A 7 5.39 9.66 8.30
C LYS A 7 6.32 9.98 7.12
N ARG A 8 5.72 10.36 5.99
CA ARG A 8 6.39 10.89 4.81
C ARG A 8 5.79 12.26 4.49
N ALA A 9 6.44 13.02 3.62
CA ALA A 9 5.88 14.28 3.15
C ALA A 9 4.62 13.99 2.33
N GLY A 10 3.46 14.47 2.79
CA GLY A 10 2.17 14.36 2.10
C GLY A 10 1.40 13.05 2.32
N TYR A 11 1.97 12.05 2.99
CA TYR A 11 1.27 10.81 3.33
C TYR A 11 1.90 10.09 4.53
N ALA A 12 1.15 9.17 5.14
CA ALA A 12 1.66 8.20 6.10
C ALA A 12 1.70 6.81 5.45
N LEU A 13 2.81 6.10 5.59
CA LEU A 13 2.84 4.65 5.38
C LEU A 13 2.07 3.99 6.53
N PHE A 14 1.18 3.07 6.22
CA PHE A 14 0.38 2.29 7.18
C PHE A 14 0.84 0.83 7.26
N SER A 15 1.30 0.27 6.14
CA SER A 15 1.87 -1.07 6.13
C SER A 15 2.92 -1.22 5.04
N MET A 16 3.80 -2.20 5.25
CA MET A 16 4.79 -2.62 4.27
C MET A 16 4.76 -4.14 4.13
N THR A 17 5.15 -4.63 2.96
CA THR A 17 5.41 -6.06 2.81
C THR A 17 6.67 -6.43 3.60
N PRO A 18 6.79 -7.68 4.10
CA PRO A 18 7.99 -8.14 4.81
C PRO A 18 9.31 -7.91 4.09
N SER A 19 9.34 -8.05 2.75
CA SER A 19 10.53 -7.76 1.96
C SER A 19 10.78 -6.26 1.69
N GLU A 20 9.91 -5.37 2.18
CA GLU A 20 9.90 -3.94 1.88
C GLU A 20 9.83 -3.59 0.38
N ARG A 21 9.35 -4.50 -0.48
CA ARG A 21 9.16 -4.23 -1.91
C ARG A 21 7.95 -3.37 -2.21
N ALA A 22 6.91 -3.48 -1.40
CA ALA A 22 5.70 -2.68 -1.56
C ALA A 22 5.18 -2.17 -0.21
N ALA A 23 4.39 -1.10 -0.28
CA ALA A 23 3.78 -0.49 0.89
C ALA A 23 2.39 0.06 0.57
N ILE A 24 1.58 0.22 1.60
CA ILE A 24 0.29 0.92 1.54
C ILE A 24 0.41 2.15 2.42
N GLY A 25 0.06 3.30 1.85
CA GLY A 25 0.00 4.57 2.56
C GLY A 25 -1.31 5.30 2.31
N VAL A 26 -1.55 6.34 3.09
CA VAL A 26 -2.72 7.21 2.98
C VAL A 26 -2.24 8.66 3.02
N THR A 27 -2.79 9.51 2.16
CA THR A 27 -2.47 10.94 2.15
C THR A 27 -2.84 11.61 3.48
N ASP A 28 -2.19 12.73 3.77
CA ASP A 28 -2.36 13.44 5.05
C ASP A 28 -3.79 13.93 5.31
N ASP A 29 -4.54 14.23 4.24
CA ASP A 29 -5.95 14.58 4.28
C ASP A 29 -6.88 13.37 4.38
N GLN A 30 -6.32 12.16 4.40
CA GLN A 30 -7.00 10.86 4.44
C GLN A 30 -7.96 10.59 3.28
N LYS A 31 -7.80 11.29 2.15
CA LYS A 31 -8.69 11.16 0.99
C LYS A 31 -8.19 10.18 -0.07
N ARG A 32 -6.90 9.86 -0.08
CA ARG A 32 -6.32 8.98 -1.10
C ARG A 32 -5.48 7.88 -0.47
N VAL A 33 -5.52 6.72 -1.09
CA VAL A 33 -4.69 5.57 -0.71
C VAL A 33 -3.64 5.38 -1.79
N HIS A 34 -2.39 5.28 -1.34
CA HIS A 34 -1.25 4.97 -2.19
C HIS A 34 -0.86 3.51 -2.01
N VAL A 35 -0.71 2.79 -3.12
CA VAL A 35 0.13 1.59 -3.20
C VAL A 35 1.47 2.03 -3.75
N LEU A 36 2.54 1.79 -2.98
CA LEU A 36 3.89 2.20 -3.30
C LEU A 36 4.76 1.00 -3.62
N GLU A 37 5.69 1.21 -4.52
CA GLU A 37 6.77 0.30 -4.86
C GLU A 37 8.10 0.88 -4.38
N ARG A 38 9.00 0.02 -3.91
CA ARG A 38 10.35 0.39 -3.53
C ARG A 38 11.24 0.46 -4.77
N VAL A 39 11.79 1.64 -5.07
CA VAL A 39 12.74 1.87 -6.16
C VAL A 39 14.04 2.40 -5.56
N GLY A 40 15.02 1.50 -5.39
CA GLY A 40 16.24 1.81 -4.63
C GLY A 40 15.90 2.15 -3.17
N ALA A 41 16.31 3.34 -2.72
CA ALA A 41 16.00 3.84 -1.38
C ALA A 41 14.65 4.58 -1.29
N GLU A 42 13.99 4.81 -2.42
CA GLU A 42 12.79 5.65 -2.51
C GLU A 42 11.50 4.84 -2.61
N TRP A 43 10.40 5.49 -2.24
CA TRP A 43 9.06 4.97 -2.45
C TRP A 43 8.43 5.71 -3.63
N ARG A 44 8.00 4.96 -4.63
CA ARG A 44 7.27 5.49 -5.78
C ARG A 44 5.82 5.06 -5.70
N VAL A 45 4.89 5.99 -5.92
CA VAL A 45 3.47 5.65 -6.04
C VAL A 45 3.28 4.80 -7.30
N TYR A 46 2.95 3.52 -7.09
CA TYR A 46 2.58 2.61 -8.17
C TYR A 46 1.11 2.80 -8.52
N LYS A 47 0.25 2.96 -7.50
CA LYS A 47 -1.18 3.21 -7.68
C LYS A 47 -1.75 4.13 -6.62
N ASP A 48 -2.77 4.86 -7.02
CA ASP A 48 -3.37 5.94 -6.27
C ASP A 48 -4.85 6.05 -6.64
N TRP A 49 -5.71 6.11 -5.62
CA TRP A 49 -7.16 6.19 -5.79
C TRP A 49 -7.82 6.90 -4.60
N PRO A 50 -9.04 7.44 -4.78
CA PRO A 50 -9.86 7.93 -3.69
C PRO A 50 -10.16 6.83 -2.67
N VAL A 51 -10.17 7.17 -1.38
CA VAL A 51 -10.46 6.21 -0.29
C VAL A 51 -11.88 5.64 -0.40
N GLU A 52 -12.78 6.35 -1.07
CA GLU A 52 -14.16 5.95 -1.36
C GLU A 52 -14.26 4.79 -2.36
N GLU A 53 -13.25 4.64 -3.23
CA GLU A 53 -13.17 3.52 -4.17
C GLU A 53 -12.54 2.29 -3.50
N HIS A 54 -11.43 2.51 -2.78
CA HIS A 54 -10.70 1.46 -2.08
C HIS A 54 -10.01 2.02 -0.84
N SER A 55 -10.34 1.51 0.34
CA SER A 55 -9.74 1.97 1.60
C SER A 55 -8.47 1.17 1.96
N HIS A 56 -7.50 1.79 2.64
CA HIS A 56 -6.29 1.08 3.08
C HIS A 56 -6.63 -0.12 3.97
N THR A 57 -7.65 0.01 4.83
CA THR A 57 -8.17 -1.08 5.66
C THR A 57 -8.66 -2.26 4.81
N GLU A 58 -9.51 -2.00 3.81
CA GLU A 58 -10.03 -3.04 2.91
C GLU A 58 -8.89 -3.82 2.22
N LEU A 59 -7.93 -3.10 1.65
CA LEU A 59 -6.78 -3.70 0.98
C LEU A 59 -5.97 -4.55 1.94
N MET A 60 -5.68 -4.02 3.13
CA MET A 60 -4.90 -4.71 4.15
C MET A 60 -5.63 -5.96 4.67
N THR A 61 -6.95 -5.89 4.86
CA THR A 61 -7.75 -7.05 5.27
C THR A 61 -7.71 -8.16 4.23
N ARG A 62 -7.79 -7.83 2.93
CA ARG A 62 -7.65 -8.84 1.86
C ARG A 62 -6.25 -9.43 1.80
N LEU A 63 -5.22 -8.59 1.87
CA LEU A 63 -3.82 -9.02 1.81
C LEU A 63 -3.35 -9.77 3.07
N ALA A 64 -4.04 -9.62 4.21
CA ALA A 64 -3.68 -10.30 5.46
C ALA A 64 -3.77 -11.83 5.37
N LEU A 65 -4.54 -12.36 4.42
CA LEU A 65 -4.78 -13.78 4.23
C LEU A 65 -3.91 -14.42 3.15
N LEU A 66 -3.06 -13.63 2.49
CA LEU A 66 -2.30 -14.06 1.32
C LEU A 66 -0.80 -14.10 1.62
N GLU A 67 -0.08 -14.94 0.87
CA GLU A 67 1.37 -14.85 0.81
C GLU A 67 1.80 -13.50 0.22
N GLU A 68 3.01 -13.07 0.56
CA GLU A 68 3.53 -11.79 0.09
C GLU A 68 3.62 -11.78 -1.45
N PRO A 69 2.95 -10.85 -2.14
CA PRO A 69 3.03 -10.74 -3.59
C PRO A 69 4.46 -10.36 -4.04
N PRO A 70 4.97 -10.92 -5.16
CA PRO A 70 6.33 -10.66 -5.62
C PRO A 70 6.54 -9.24 -6.14
N THR A 71 5.46 -8.53 -6.50
CA THR A 71 5.50 -7.18 -7.09
C THR A 71 4.36 -6.31 -6.58
N ALA A 72 4.50 -4.98 -6.68
CA ALA A 72 3.42 -4.05 -6.39
C ALA A 72 2.21 -4.24 -7.33
N ALA A 73 2.47 -4.64 -8.59
CA ALA A 73 1.42 -4.95 -9.55
C ALA A 73 0.54 -6.13 -9.11
N GLU A 74 1.18 -7.21 -8.66
CA GLU A 74 0.47 -8.40 -8.18
C GLU A 74 -0.25 -8.11 -6.85
N LEU A 75 0.36 -7.30 -5.99
CA LEU A 75 -0.30 -6.81 -4.77
C LEU A 75 -1.58 -6.06 -5.09
N VAL A 76 -1.55 -5.11 -6.05
CA VAL A 76 -2.76 -4.39 -6.47
C VAL A 76 -3.81 -5.36 -6.99
N ARG A 77 -3.44 -6.27 -7.92
CA ARG A 77 -4.37 -7.25 -8.50
C ARG A 77 -5.10 -8.06 -7.43
N LEU A 78 -4.34 -8.61 -6.48
CA LEU A 78 -4.90 -9.40 -5.38
C LEU A 78 -5.72 -8.55 -4.41
N ALA A 79 -5.29 -7.32 -4.11
CA ALA A 79 -5.98 -6.44 -3.18
C ALA A 79 -7.31 -5.90 -3.76
N THR A 80 -7.42 -5.72 -5.08
CA THR A 80 -8.63 -5.22 -5.74
C THR A 80 -9.57 -6.34 -6.21
N GLY A 81 -9.25 -7.61 -5.97
CA GLY A 81 -10.12 -8.75 -6.29
C GLY A 81 -10.08 -9.20 -7.75
N GLY A 82 -8.94 -9.05 -8.43
CA GLY A 82 -8.71 -9.58 -9.78
C GLY A 82 -8.12 -10.98 -9.80
#